data_AF-A0A147F4Q2-F1
#
_entry.id   AF-A0A147F4Q2-F1
#
_cell.length_a   1.000
_cell.length_b   1.000
_cell.length_c   1.000
_cell.angle_alpha   90.00
_cell.angle_beta   90.00
_cell.angle_gamma   90.00
#
_symmetry.space_group_name_H-M   'P 1'
#
loop_
_entity.id
_entity.type
_entity.pdbx_description
1 polymer ?
#
loop_
_entity_poly.entity_id
_entity_poly.type
_entity_poly.pdbx_seq_one_letter_code
_entity_poly.pdbx_strand_id
1 'polypeptide(L)'
;MRNRARGGRVVLGAVGVAMTFAVAGCGAPPWAQGGNAAPASPSPTQVSSPAPQPVPNDLSSGSTQKTVTAGAVSATVNYWSTLSMDKWTPTALKPVSLSMITTVTPDDGQKVYLQRATMTAVPGNETQSFAPLAAQTDQSNAPGYLVLAPYSYSQTFNVGEVPADATFVTLQFTYEYLVQATPTSDEYAKQTASDTLTVAIAGGGSAG
;
A
#
# COMPACT_ATOMS: atom_id res chain seq x y z
N MET A 1 -50.34 -29.58 -26.87
CA MET A 1 -50.64 -29.00 -28.20
C MET A 1 -49.42 -28.23 -28.68
N ARG A 2 -48.95 -28.57 -29.90
CA ARG A 2 -48.11 -27.80 -30.85
C ARG A 2 -46.66 -27.39 -30.50
N ASN A 3 -45.76 -28.16 -31.11
CA ASN A 3 -44.41 -27.87 -31.65
C ASN A 3 -44.23 -26.52 -32.37
N ARG A 4 -42.98 -25.99 -32.37
CA ARG A 4 -42.09 -25.73 -33.54
C ARG A 4 -40.83 -24.93 -33.11
N ALA A 5 -39.60 -25.47 -33.28
CA ALA A 5 -38.65 -25.35 -34.41
C ALA A 5 -37.79 -24.05 -34.31
N ARG A 6 -36.47 -23.97 -34.62
CA ARG A 6 -35.55 -24.55 -35.63
C ARG A 6 -34.10 -24.46 -35.08
N GLY A 7 -33.17 -25.41 -35.26
CA GLY A 7 -32.41 -25.74 -36.49
C GLY A 7 -31.38 -24.63 -36.79
N GLY A 8 -30.06 -24.77 -36.78
CA GLY A 8 -29.13 -25.89 -36.95
C GLY A 8 -28.19 -25.57 -38.14
N ARG A 9 -26.86 -25.75 -38.01
CA ARG A 9 -25.94 -26.28 -39.04
C ARG A 9 -24.46 -26.16 -38.64
N VAL A 10 -23.82 -27.33 -38.64
CA VAL A 10 -22.38 -27.58 -38.67
C VAL A 10 -21.92 -27.57 -40.13
N VAL A 11 -20.73 -27.05 -40.42
CA VAL A 11 -20.00 -27.33 -41.67
C VAL A 11 -18.53 -27.59 -41.35
N LEU A 12 -18.10 -28.82 -41.66
CA LEU A 12 -16.71 -29.27 -41.70
C LEU A 12 -16.14 -29.05 -43.11
N GLY A 13 -14.86 -28.69 -43.17
CA GLY A 13 -13.87 -29.31 -44.06
C GLY A 13 -13.65 -28.72 -45.46
N ALA A 14 -12.43 -28.27 -45.71
CA ALA A 14 -11.72 -28.53 -46.96
C ALA A 14 -10.20 -28.50 -46.75
N VAL A 15 -9.54 -29.49 -47.34
CA VAL A 15 -8.13 -29.84 -47.32
C VAL A 15 -7.41 -29.24 -48.52
N GLY A 16 -6.13 -28.90 -48.36
CA GLY A 16 -5.09 -29.07 -49.39
C GLY A 16 -4.59 -27.81 -50.11
N VAL A 17 -3.29 -27.54 -50.02
CA VAL A 17 -2.26 -27.92 -51.03
C VAL A 17 -0.94 -27.22 -50.65
N ALA A 18 0.12 -28.03 -50.53
CA ALA A 18 1.49 -27.57 -50.40
C ALA A 18 2.02 -27.08 -51.75
N MET A 19 2.71 -25.94 -51.77
CA MET A 19 3.54 -25.52 -52.90
C MET A 19 4.86 -24.95 -52.37
N THR A 20 5.90 -25.77 -52.44
CA THR A 20 7.29 -25.35 -52.28
C THR A 20 7.79 -24.78 -53.60
N PHE A 21 8.18 -23.51 -53.62
CA PHE A 21 9.04 -22.94 -54.66
C PHE A 21 10.35 -22.50 -54.02
N ALA A 22 11.42 -23.21 -54.36
CA ALA A 22 12.80 -22.74 -54.25
C ALA A 22 13.28 -22.46 -55.66
N VAL A 23 13.54 -21.19 -55.99
CA VAL A 23 14.43 -20.82 -57.11
C VAL A 23 15.29 -19.64 -56.67
N ALA A 24 16.59 -19.85 -56.85
CA ALA A 24 17.69 -19.02 -56.40
C ALA A 24 17.90 -17.75 -57.25
N GLY A 25 18.51 -16.75 -56.62
CA GLY A 25 19.57 -15.94 -57.22
C GLY A 25 19.17 -14.84 -58.20
N CYS A 26 18.88 -13.65 -57.67
CA CYS A 26 19.21 -12.40 -58.36
C CYS A 26 20.57 -11.93 -57.86
N GLY A 27 21.61 -12.09 -58.68
CA GLY A 27 22.95 -11.61 -58.41
C GLY A 27 23.00 -10.08 -58.33
N ALA A 28 23.81 -9.57 -57.40
CA ALA A 28 24.07 -8.14 -57.29
C ALA A 28 24.82 -7.63 -58.55
N PRO A 29 24.46 -6.46 -59.08
CA PRO A 29 25.09 -5.92 -60.28
C PRO A 29 26.58 -5.57 -60.04
N PRO A 30 27.46 -5.78 -61.04
CA PRO A 30 28.91 -5.72 -60.89
C PRO A 30 29.49 -4.30 -60.68
N TRP A 31 28.67 -3.26 -60.63
CA TRP A 31 29.10 -1.91 -60.29
C TRP A 31 29.16 -1.63 -58.78
N ALA A 32 28.75 -2.58 -57.93
CA ALA A 32 28.72 -2.41 -56.48
C ALA A 32 30.10 -2.61 -55.79
N GLN A 33 31.15 -2.95 -56.55
CA GLN A 33 32.49 -3.23 -56.03
C GLN A 33 33.39 -2.00 -55.86
N GLY A 34 32.83 -0.78 -55.85
CA GLY A 34 33.61 0.45 -55.74
C GLY A 34 33.06 1.40 -54.69
N GLY A 35 33.39 1.18 -53.42
CA GLY A 35 33.05 2.14 -52.37
C GLY A 35 33.61 1.73 -51.02
N ASN A 36 34.66 2.44 -50.59
CA ASN A 36 35.33 2.31 -49.30
C ASN A 36 34.37 1.97 -48.15
N ALA A 37 34.62 0.85 -47.46
CA ALA A 37 33.99 0.56 -46.18
C ALA A 37 34.34 1.67 -45.17
N ALA A 38 33.36 2.50 -44.83
CA ALA A 38 33.45 3.41 -43.70
C ALA A 38 33.66 2.59 -42.41
N PRO A 39 34.41 3.11 -41.40
CA PRO A 39 34.54 2.43 -40.12
C PRO A 39 33.15 2.21 -39.53
N ALA A 40 32.86 0.98 -39.08
CA ALA A 40 31.63 0.67 -38.38
C ALA A 40 31.52 1.60 -37.15
N SER A 41 30.48 2.44 -37.14
CA SER A 41 30.14 3.28 -36.00
C SER A 41 29.81 2.36 -34.81
N PRO A 42 30.35 2.61 -33.59
CA PRO A 42 30.00 1.80 -32.44
C PRO A 42 28.51 1.93 -32.15
N SER A 43 27.79 0.80 -32.22
CA SER A 43 26.38 0.74 -31.86
C SER A 43 26.23 1.16 -30.39
N PRO A 44 25.34 2.10 -30.04
CA PRO A 44 25.17 2.54 -28.67
C PRO A 44 24.65 1.37 -27.83
N THR A 45 25.41 0.97 -26.81
CA THR A 45 24.93 0.05 -25.77
C THR A 45 23.82 0.76 -25.01
N GLN A 46 22.57 0.36 -25.23
CA GLN A 46 21.46 0.83 -24.41
C GLN A 46 21.67 0.31 -22.99
N VAL A 47 22.05 1.21 -22.08
CA VAL A 47 22.06 0.92 -20.65
C VAL A 47 20.60 0.89 -20.22
N SER A 48 20.04 -0.31 -20.06
CA SER A 48 18.71 -0.48 -19.50
C SER A 48 18.77 -0.02 -18.04
N SER A 49 18.23 1.17 -17.75
CA SER A 49 18.01 1.60 -16.37
C SER A 49 17.03 0.62 -15.71
N PRO A 50 17.32 0.10 -14.51
CA PRO A 50 16.35 -0.69 -13.77
C PRO A 50 15.09 0.14 -13.53
N ALA A 51 13.93 -0.52 -13.65
CA ALA A 51 12.65 0.10 -13.36
C ALA A 51 12.59 0.47 -11.86
N PRO A 52 11.98 1.62 -11.49
CA PRO A 52 11.80 2.00 -10.09
C PRO A 52 11.14 0.87 -9.31
N GLN A 53 11.64 0.59 -8.10
CA GLN A 53 11.01 -0.41 -7.24
C GLN A 53 9.67 0.13 -6.72
N PRO A 54 8.61 -0.67 -6.66
CA PRO A 54 7.34 -0.22 -6.11
C PRO A 54 7.51 0.23 -4.66
N VAL A 55 7.11 1.47 -4.37
CA VAL A 55 7.02 1.98 -3.01
C VAL A 55 5.99 1.14 -2.23
N PRO A 56 6.32 0.60 -1.05
CA PRO A 56 5.35 -0.11 -0.21
C PRO A 56 4.14 0.77 0.09
N ASN A 57 2.94 0.22 -0.05
CA ASN A 57 1.71 0.94 0.23
C ASN A 57 0.67 0.05 0.93
N ASP A 58 0.63 0.17 2.25
CA ASP A 58 -0.30 -0.56 3.12
C ASP A 58 -1.76 -0.19 2.85
N LEU A 59 -2.05 1.00 2.30
CA LEU A 59 -3.41 1.46 1.99
C LEU A 59 -3.74 1.35 0.49
N SER A 60 -2.98 0.56 -0.28
CA SER A 60 -3.18 0.40 -1.72
C SER A 60 -4.58 -0.08 -2.11
N SER A 61 -5.23 -0.90 -1.28
CA SER A 61 -6.62 -1.35 -1.43
C SER A 61 -7.66 -0.41 -0.79
N GLY A 62 -7.24 0.76 -0.28
CA GLY A 62 -8.07 1.71 0.46
C GLY A 62 -8.11 1.49 1.97
N SER A 63 -7.89 0.24 2.43
CA SER A 63 -7.79 -0.11 3.84
C SER A 63 -6.83 -1.28 4.09
N THR A 64 -6.40 -1.42 5.34
CA THR A 64 -5.65 -2.56 5.86
C THR A 64 -6.06 -2.87 7.30
N GLN A 65 -5.87 -4.11 7.72
CA GLN A 65 -6.10 -4.56 9.09
C GLN A 65 -4.80 -5.11 9.66
N LYS A 66 -4.50 -4.74 10.91
CA LYS A 66 -3.34 -5.25 11.65
C LYS A 66 -3.76 -5.68 13.04
N THR A 67 -3.06 -6.68 13.57
CA THR A 67 -3.16 -7.07 14.97
C THR A 67 -1.92 -6.56 15.70
N VAL A 68 -2.15 -5.79 16.76
CA VAL A 68 -1.11 -5.13 17.55
C VAL A 68 -1.21 -5.65 18.99
N THR A 69 -0.13 -6.22 19.50
CA THR A 69 -0.12 -6.84 20.84
C THR A 69 0.65 -5.96 21.83
N ALA A 70 0.10 -5.82 23.03
CA ALA A 70 0.71 -5.14 24.17
C ALA A 70 0.49 -6.02 25.40
N GLY A 71 1.49 -6.76 25.87
CA GLY A 71 1.32 -7.64 27.03
C GLY A 71 0.12 -8.59 26.89
N ALA A 72 -0.89 -8.41 27.75
CA ALA A 72 -2.11 -9.22 27.76
C ALA A 72 -3.18 -8.75 26.75
N VAL A 73 -3.03 -7.55 26.17
CA VAL A 73 -3.98 -6.96 25.24
C VAL A 73 -3.60 -7.28 23.79
N SER A 74 -4.57 -7.75 23.03
CA SER A 74 -4.48 -7.87 21.57
C SER A 74 -5.48 -6.93 20.92
N ALA A 75 -4.99 -5.93 20.19
CA ALA A 75 -5.80 -4.96 19.48
C ALA A 75 -5.90 -5.33 18.00
N THR A 76 -7.13 -5.41 17.48
CA THR A 76 -7.38 -5.46 16.03
C THR A 76 -7.66 -4.05 15.55
N VAL A 77 -6.81 -3.53 14.68
CA VAL A 77 -6.91 -2.16 14.16
C VAL A 77 -7.15 -2.20 12.66
N ASN A 78 -8.23 -1.57 12.23
CA ASN A 78 -8.48 -1.30 10.81
C ASN A 78 -8.05 0.14 10.52
N TYR A 79 -7.24 0.32 9.50
CA TYR A 79 -6.81 1.62 9.00
C TYR A 79 -7.36 1.83 7.60
N TRP A 80 -7.77 3.05 7.29
CA TRP A 80 -8.20 3.43 5.94
C TRP A 80 -8.00 4.91 5.69
N SER A 81 -8.03 5.30 4.42
CA SER A 81 -8.14 6.70 4.04
C SER A 81 -9.44 6.91 3.27
N THR A 82 -10.13 8.02 3.56
CA THR A 82 -11.26 8.48 2.75
C THR A 82 -10.79 9.21 1.48
N LEU A 83 -9.51 9.57 1.42
CA LEU A 83 -8.87 10.15 0.24
C LEU A 83 -8.25 9.02 -0.58
N SER A 84 -8.60 8.96 -1.86
CA SER A 84 -8.06 7.94 -2.77
C SER A 84 -6.54 8.09 -2.94
N MET A 85 -5.83 6.98 -3.11
CA MET A 85 -4.35 6.97 -3.12
C MET A 85 -3.74 7.81 -4.26
N ASP A 86 -4.45 8.03 -5.37
CA ASP A 86 -4.03 8.94 -6.45
C ASP A 86 -4.09 10.43 -6.04
N LYS A 87 -4.82 10.76 -4.97
CA LYS A 87 -4.95 12.10 -4.41
C LYS A 87 -4.07 12.31 -3.18
N TRP A 88 -3.32 11.31 -2.75
CA TRP A 88 -2.30 11.45 -1.72
C TRP A 88 -1.06 12.17 -2.26
N THR A 89 -1.19 13.45 -2.58
CA THR A 89 -0.10 14.27 -3.13
C THR A 89 0.69 14.97 -2.02
N PRO A 90 1.87 15.56 -2.33
CA PRO A 90 2.67 16.27 -1.33
C PRO A 90 1.91 17.40 -0.61
N THR A 91 1.08 18.14 -1.34
CA THR A 91 0.34 19.32 -0.83
C THR A 91 -1.06 19.00 -0.30
N ALA A 92 -1.58 17.79 -0.53
CA ALA A 92 -2.91 17.41 -0.05
C ALA A 92 -2.91 17.19 1.47
N LEU A 93 -4.01 17.53 2.14
CA LEU A 93 -4.28 17.03 3.48
C LEU A 93 -4.79 15.59 3.37
N LYS A 94 -4.06 14.65 3.98
CA LYS A 94 -4.28 13.20 3.79
C LYS A 94 -4.89 12.61 5.07
N PRO A 95 -6.22 12.33 5.10
CA PRO A 95 -6.87 11.76 6.27
C PRO A 95 -6.55 10.27 6.41
N VAL A 96 -6.22 9.85 7.62
CA VAL A 96 -6.03 8.44 8.00
C VAL A 96 -6.96 8.15 9.16
N SER A 97 -8.00 7.39 8.86
CA SER A 97 -8.98 6.95 9.83
C SER A 97 -8.59 5.57 10.35
N LEU A 98 -8.93 5.32 11.60
CA LEU A 98 -8.79 4.00 12.20
C LEU A 98 -9.99 3.64 13.06
N SER A 99 -10.18 2.33 13.23
CA SER A 99 -11.08 1.74 14.23
C SER A 99 -10.32 0.65 14.96
N MET A 100 -10.49 0.55 16.26
CA MET A 100 -9.80 -0.41 17.10
C MET A 100 -10.76 -1.09 18.05
N ILE A 101 -10.62 -2.40 18.18
CA ILE A 101 -11.24 -3.24 19.21
C ILE A 101 -10.17 -4.12 19.84
N THR A 102 -10.29 -4.38 21.14
CA THR A 102 -9.32 -5.21 21.86
C THR A 102 -9.93 -6.46 22.45
N THR A 103 -9.08 -7.45 22.66
CA THR A 103 -9.28 -8.59 23.55
C THR A 103 -8.19 -8.59 24.62
N VAL A 104 -8.44 -9.29 25.73
CA VAL A 104 -7.47 -9.49 26.83
C VAL A 104 -7.30 -10.98 27.11
N THR A 105 -6.09 -11.41 27.50
CA THR A 105 -5.80 -12.80 27.86
C THR A 105 -4.91 -12.87 29.11
N PRO A 106 -5.32 -13.62 30.16
CA PRO A 106 -6.61 -14.28 30.32
C PRO A 106 -7.78 -13.27 30.38
N ASP A 107 -8.98 -13.71 30.00
CA ASP A 107 -10.19 -12.93 30.14
C ASP A 107 -10.89 -13.29 31.44
N ASP A 108 -10.42 -12.70 32.55
CA ASP A 108 -11.02 -12.91 33.87
C ASP A 108 -12.10 -11.86 34.19
N GLY A 109 -12.53 -11.08 33.19
CA GLY A 109 -13.47 -9.96 33.35
C GLY A 109 -12.81 -8.61 33.65
N GLN A 110 -11.50 -8.47 33.43
CA GLN A 110 -10.83 -7.16 33.49
C GLN A 110 -11.26 -6.29 32.30
N LYS A 111 -11.42 -4.98 32.51
CA LYS A 111 -11.63 -4.03 31.41
C LYS A 111 -10.31 -3.54 30.84
N VAL A 112 -10.35 -3.19 29.54
CA VAL A 112 -9.23 -2.58 28.82
C VAL A 112 -9.64 -1.20 28.35
N TYR A 113 -8.86 -0.20 28.73
CA TYR A 113 -9.07 1.19 28.36
C TYR A 113 -7.92 1.68 27.49
N LEU A 114 -8.22 2.44 26.44
CA LEU A 114 -7.24 3.20 25.68
C LEU A 114 -7.10 4.58 26.32
N GLN A 115 -5.94 4.88 26.89
CA GLN A 115 -5.66 6.17 27.49
C GLN A 115 -5.20 7.19 26.45
N ARG A 116 -4.36 6.75 25.50
CA ARG A 116 -3.75 7.61 24.49
C ARG A 116 -3.50 6.87 23.18
N ALA A 117 -3.83 7.54 22.08
CA ALA A 117 -3.41 7.17 20.73
C ALA A 117 -2.64 8.34 20.11
N THR A 118 -1.42 8.08 19.66
CA THR A 118 -0.56 9.07 19.03
C THR A 118 -0.19 8.61 17.62
N MET A 119 -0.21 9.52 16.66
CA MET A 119 0.27 9.33 15.30
C MET A 119 1.36 10.35 14.98
N THR A 120 2.50 9.87 14.51
CA THR A 120 3.59 10.70 13.95
C THR A 120 3.83 10.29 12.51
N ALA A 121 3.83 11.26 11.60
CA ALA A 121 4.11 11.02 10.19
C ALA A 121 5.56 11.40 9.85
N VAL A 122 6.29 10.48 9.23
CA VAL A 122 7.67 10.66 8.80
C VAL A 122 7.73 10.51 7.29
N PRO A 123 7.82 11.60 6.51
CA PRO A 123 7.97 11.52 5.07
C PRO A 123 9.34 10.95 4.72
N GLY A 124 9.45 10.28 3.58
CA GLY A 124 10.70 9.73 3.08
C GLY A 124 10.72 9.51 1.58
N ASN A 125 11.90 9.18 1.08
CA ASN A 125 12.10 8.63 -0.25
C ASN A 125 13.17 7.53 -0.19
N GLU A 126 13.61 7.04 -1.34
CA GLU A 126 14.58 5.94 -1.43
C GLU A 126 15.92 6.23 -0.76
N THR A 127 16.29 7.51 -0.62
CA THR A 127 17.63 7.94 -0.17
C THR A 127 17.66 8.49 1.24
N GLN A 128 16.54 9.04 1.73
CA GLN A 128 16.50 9.71 3.02
C GLN A 128 15.12 9.69 3.67
N SER A 129 15.10 9.89 4.99
CA SER A 129 13.91 10.31 5.72
C SER A 129 13.96 11.81 5.95
N PHE A 130 12.82 12.47 5.80
CA PHE A 130 12.66 13.89 6.09
C PHE A 130 12.31 14.12 7.57
N ALA A 131 12.25 15.38 7.98
CA ALA A 131 11.82 15.75 9.32
C ALA A 131 10.40 15.21 9.60
N PRO A 132 10.17 14.57 10.77
CA PRO A 132 8.83 14.17 11.19
C PRO A 132 7.89 15.37 11.30
N LEU A 133 6.63 15.17 10.90
CA LEU A 133 5.56 16.11 11.17
C LEU A 133 5.23 16.09 12.67
N ALA A 134 4.59 17.17 13.15
CA ALA A 134 4.13 17.25 14.53
C ALA A 134 3.20 16.08 14.86
N ALA A 135 3.48 15.42 15.99
CA ALA A 135 2.67 14.30 16.46
C ALA A 135 1.25 14.78 16.79
N GLN A 136 0.26 14.00 16.35
CA GLN A 136 -1.13 14.20 16.73
C GLN A 136 -1.48 13.19 17.81
N THR A 137 -2.14 13.65 18.86
CA THR A 137 -2.48 12.81 20.01
C THR A 137 -3.94 13.02 20.37
N ASP A 138 -4.66 11.91 20.49
CA ASP A 138 -5.92 11.85 21.20
C ASP A 138 -5.70 11.15 22.54
N GLN A 139 -6.20 11.77 23.61
CA GLN A 139 -5.99 11.32 24.97
C GLN A 139 -7.24 11.59 25.79
N SER A 140 -7.58 10.62 26.64
CA SER A 140 -8.66 10.74 27.63
C SER A 140 -8.11 10.84 29.04
N ASN A 141 -8.94 11.34 29.95
CA ASN A 141 -8.67 11.26 31.39
C ASN A 141 -8.82 9.82 31.88
N ALA A 142 -8.24 9.51 33.04
CA ALA A 142 -8.34 8.17 33.62
C ALA A 142 -9.81 7.73 33.80
N PRO A 143 -10.16 6.46 33.51
CA PRO A 143 -9.27 5.37 33.08
C PRO A 143 -8.98 5.31 31.56
N GLY A 144 -9.64 6.13 30.75
CA GLY A 144 -9.51 6.16 29.29
C GLY A 144 -10.80 5.74 28.56
N TYR A 145 -10.72 5.55 27.25
CA TYR A 145 -11.83 5.04 26.43
C TYR A 145 -11.94 3.52 26.58
N LEU A 146 -13.13 2.97 26.86
CA LEU A 146 -13.32 1.51 26.91
C LEU A 146 -13.20 0.93 25.49
N VAL A 147 -12.25 0.01 25.28
CA VAL A 147 -11.94 -0.57 23.95
C VAL A 147 -12.01 -2.09 23.91
N LEU A 148 -12.30 -2.73 25.05
CA LEU A 148 -12.59 -4.15 25.10
C LEU A 148 -13.90 -4.44 24.37
N ALA A 149 -13.90 -5.48 23.53
CA ALA A 149 -15.10 -5.91 22.81
C ALA A 149 -16.34 -6.01 23.73
N PRO A 150 -17.52 -5.53 23.28
CA PRO A 150 -17.86 -5.06 21.94
C PRO A 150 -17.59 -3.56 21.69
N TYR A 151 -16.98 -2.85 22.63
CA TYR A 151 -16.70 -1.43 22.48
C TYR A 151 -15.48 -1.20 21.60
N SER A 152 -15.51 -0.12 20.81
CA SER A 152 -14.44 0.21 19.87
C SER A 152 -14.05 1.67 19.96
N TYR A 153 -12.78 1.94 19.75
CA TYR A 153 -12.24 3.28 19.52
C TYR A 153 -12.24 3.61 18.02
N SER A 154 -12.46 4.86 17.65
CA SER A 154 -12.36 5.33 16.26
C SER A 154 -11.85 6.76 16.23
N GLN A 155 -10.91 7.04 15.34
CA GLN A 155 -10.26 8.35 15.22
C GLN A 155 -9.79 8.60 13.79
N THR A 156 -9.73 9.88 13.40
CA THR A 156 -9.05 10.29 12.17
C THR A 156 -7.89 11.22 12.50
N PHE A 157 -6.72 10.90 11.99
CA PHE A 157 -5.53 11.74 12.02
C PHE A 157 -5.28 12.31 10.62
N ASN A 158 -4.66 13.47 10.52
CA ASN A 158 -4.43 14.12 9.24
C ASN A 158 -2.94 14.27 8.97
N VAL A 159 -2.42 13.64 7.92
CA VAL A 159 -1.05 13.89 7.47
C VAL A 159 -1.06 15.18 6.65
N GLY A 160 -0.33 16.17 7.13
CA GLY A 160 -0.20 17.48 6.49
C GLY A 160 0.63 17.44 5.20
N GLU A 161 1.07 18.62 4.79
CA GLU A 161 1.99 18.76 3.67
C GLU A 161 3.33 18.06 3.97
N VAL A 162 3.91 17.48 2.93
CA VAL A 162 5.19 16.79 2.99
C VAL A 162 6.09 17.35 1.88
N PRO A 163 7.43 17.25 1.99
CA PRO A 163 8.34 17.71 0.94
C PRO A 163 7.97 17.12 -0.44
N ALA A 164 8.12 17.91 -1.50
CA ALA A 164 7.79 17.47 -2.87
C ALA A 164 8.58 16.22 -3.30
N ASP A 165 9.80 16.08 -2.79
CA ASP A 165 10.69 14.94 -3.05
C ASP A 165 10.34 13.69 -2.23
N ALA A 166 9.33 13.75 -1.35
CA ALA A 166 8.87 12.60 -0.59
C ALA A 166 8.03 11.68 -1.50
N THR A 167 8.40 10.41 -1.59
CA THR A 167 7.70 9.40 -2.37
C THR A 167 6.80 8.50 -1.50
N PHE A 168 7.01 8.52 -0.18
CA PHE A 168 6.16 7.86 0.80
C PHE A 168 6.11 8.62 2.13
N VAL A 169 5.17 8.24 2.96
CA VAL A 169 5.12 8.60 4.38
C VAL A 169 5.00 7.34 5.23
N THR A 170 5.81 7.27 6.28
CA THR A 170 5.69 6.26 7.33
C THR A 170 4.90 6.85 8.48
N LEU A 171 3.75 6.26 8.78
CA LEU A 171 2.86 6.61 9.89
C LEU A 171 3.22 5.72 11.06
N GLN A 172 3.64 6.33 12.16
CA GLN A 172 3.99 5.65 13.40
C GLN A 172 2.87 5.87 14.40
N PHE A 173 2.21 4.79 14.79
CA PHE A 173 1.16 4.80 15.79
C PHE A 173 1.71 4.27 17.11
N THR A 174 1.32 4.91 18.22
CA THR A 174 1.57 4.42 19.57
C THR A 174 0.25 4.42 20.33
N TYR A 175 -0.07 3.29 20.94
CA TYR A 175 -1.26 3.07 21.74
C TYR A 175 -0.87 2.75 23.17
N GLU A 176 -1.47 3.46 24.11
CA GLU A 176 -1.28 3.24 25.54
C GLU A 176 -2.59 2.79 26.16
N TYR A 177 -2.59 1.55 26.64
CA TYR A 177 -3.70 0.91 27.30
C TYR A 177 -3.52 0.89 28.81
N LEU A 178 -4.63 0.96 29.52
CA LEU A 178 -4.76 0.64 30.93
C LEU A 178 -5.64 -0.60 31.07
N VAL A 179 -5.07 -1.67 31.61
CA VAL A 179 -5.79 -2.91 31.91
C VAL A 179 -6.07 -2.94 33.39
N GLN A 180 -7.31 -3.19 33.81
CA GLN A 180 -7.61 -3.38 35.24
C GLN A 180 -6.80 -4.55 35.80
N ALA A 181 -6.21 -4.40 36.98
CA ALA A 181 -5.42 -5.46 37.61
C ALA A 181 -6.30 -6.67 37.99
N THR A 182 -7.51 -6.39 38.49
CA THR A 182 -8.56 -7.38 38.76
C THR A 182 -9.92 -6.81 38.35
N PRO A 183 -10.94 -7.64 38.11
CA PRO A 183 -12.27 -7.16 37.77
C PRO A 183 -12.77 -6.16 38.80
N THR A 184 -13.34 -5.04 38.35
CA THR A 184 -13.86 -3.94 39.18
C THR A 184 -12.83 -3.10 39.94
N SER A 185 -11.52 -3.39 39.82
CA SER A 185 -10.47 -2.62 40.48
C SER A 185 -10.24 -1.23 39.86
N ASP A 186 -9.81 -0.28 40.70
CA ASP A 186 -9.29 1.04 40.29
C ASP A 186 -7.76 1.05 40.13
N GLU A 187 -7.11 -0.11 40.24
CA GLU A 187 -5.70 -0.29 39.93
C GLU A 187 -5.54 -0.78 38.50
N TYR A 188 -4.61 -0.16 37.77
CA TYR A 188 -4.41 -0.41 36.34
C TYR A 188 -2.95 -0.72 36.02
N ALA A 189 -2.74 -1.71 35.16
CA ALA A 189 -1.47 -1.99 34.53
C ALA A 189 -1.38 -1.24 33.18
N LYS A 190 -0.33 -0.44 33.00
CA LYS A 190 -0.06 0.22 31.72
C LYS A 190 0.55 -0.78 30.73
N GLN A 191 0.03 -0.79 29.51
CA GLN A 191 0.58 -1.54 28.39
C GLN A 191 0.70 -0.62 27.17
N THR A 192 1.83 -0.67 26.49
CA THR A 192 2.09 0.17 25.32
C THR A 192 2.36 -0.71 24.11
N ALA A 193 1.75 -0.38 22.98
CA ALA A 193 2.10 -0.97 21.70
C ALA A 193 2.35 0.09 20.65
N SER A 194 3.12 -0.28 19.63
CA SER A 194 3.38 0.56 18.47
C SER A 194 3.09 -0.21 17.19
N ASP A 195 2.63 0.51 16.17
CA ASP A 195 2.41 -0.01 14.82
C ASP A 195 2.93 1.00 13.79
N THR A 196 3.22 0.52 12.59
CA THR A 196 3.67 1.36 11.48
C THR A 196 2.92 1.06 10.20
N LEU A 197 2.58 2.10 9.44
CA LEU A 197 2.08 1.99 8.07
C LEU A 197 2.99 2.77 7.13
N THR A 198 3.28 2.22 5.95
CA THR A 198 3.90 2.96 4.85
C THR A 198 2.86 3.22 3.78
N VAL A 199 2.69 4.48 3.40
CA VAL A 199 1.73 4.91 2.38
C VAL A 199 2.46 5.71 1.31
N ALA A 200 2.25 5.35 0.05
CA ALA A 200 2.86 6.04 -1.08
C ALA A 200 2.26 7.45 -1.27
N ILE A 201 3.09 8.38 -1.77
CA ILE A 201 2.69 9.73 -2.15
C ILE A 201 2.62 9.79 -3.67
N ALA A 202 1.42 10.05 -4.21
CA ALA A 202 1.18 10.22 -5.63
C ALA A 202 1.91 11.48 -6.16
N GLY A 203 2.69 11.30 -7.22
CA GLY A 203 3.49 12.37 -7.82
C GLY A 203 4.70 12.81 -6.99
N GLY A 204 4.98 12.13 -5.87
CA GLY A 204 6.17 12.37 -5.06
C GLY A 204 7.46 12.07 -5.84
N GLY A 205 8.49 12.89 -5.66
CA GLY A 205 9.78 12.71 -6.34
C GLY A 205 9.81 13.08 -7.82
N SER A 206 8.70 13.59 -8.38
CA SER A 206 8.74 14.27 -9.67
C SER A 206 9.29 15.67 -9.44
N ALA A 207 10.54 15.92 -9.84
CA ALA A 207 11.09 17.27 -9.92
C ALA A 207 10.14 18.12 -10.78
N GLY A 208 9.62 19.20 -10.19
CA GLY A 208 8.84 20.20 -10.92
C GLY A 208 9.64 20.88 -12.01
#